data_AF-A0A314Z1C7-F1
#
_entry.id   AF-A0A314Z1C7-F1
#
_cell.length_a   1.000
_cell.length_b   1.000
_cell.length_c   1.000
_cell.angle_alpha   90.00
_cell.angle_beta   90.00
_cell.angle_gamma   90.00
#
_symmetry.space_group_name_H-M   'P 1'
#
loop_
_entity.id
_entity.type
_entity.pdbx_description
1 polymer ?
#
loop_
_entity_poly.entity_id
_entity_poly.type
_entity_poly.pdbx_seq_one_letter_code
_entity_poly.pdbx_strand_id
1 'polypeptide(L)'
;MLILQESCTDQTASFVIYAPVDIVSMNVVLNGSDPDYVALLPLGFAILPNGGGMEDSGSGGSLLTVAFQILVDSAPTAKLSLGLVATVNNLIACTVERIKATLSCDTT
;
A
#
# COMPACT_ATOMS: atom_id res chain seq x y z
N MET A 1 11.12 6.02 -11.96
CA MET A 1 10.20 5.08 -11.30
C MET A 1 8.79 5.41 -11.77
N LEU A 2 8.11 4.43 -12.36
CA LEU A 2 6.70 4.54 -12.71
C LEU A 2 5.89 3.95 -11.54
N ILE A 3 4.69 4.47 -11.29
CA ILE A 3 3.77 3.90 -10.31
C ILE A 3 2.48 3.55 -11.06
N LEU A 4 2.11 2.27 -11.03
CA LEU A 4 0.78 1.84 -11.42
C LEU A 4 -0.11 2.00 -10.20
N GLN A 5 -1.13 2.84 -10.28
CA GLN A 5 -2.04 3.10 -9.17
C GLN A 5 -3.47 2.95 -9.63
N GLU A 6 -4.25 2.26 -8.83
CA GLU A 6 -5.70 2.20 -8.93
C GLU A 6 -6.31 2.58 -7.58
N SER A 7 -7.39 3.35 -7.63
CA SER A 7 -8.18 3.68 -6.46
C SER A 7 -9.65 3.43 -6.76
N CYS A 8 -10.32 2.75 -5.85
CA CYS A 8 -11.74 2.49 -5.96
C CYS A 8 -12.44 2.77 -4.63
N THR A 9 -13.75 2.95 -4.67
CA THR A 9 -14.58 3.09 -3.48
C THR A 9 -15.89 2.40 -3.73
N ASP A 10 -16.32 1.58 -2.78
CA ASP A 10 -17.62 0.94 -2.75
C ASP A 10 -18.34 1.24 -1.43
N GLN A 11 -19.46 0.56 -1.17
CA GLN A 11 -20.26 0.77 0.04
C GLN A 11 -19.57 0.30 1.33
N THR A 12 -18.51 -0.51 1.22
CA THR A 12 -17.79 -1.11 2.33
C THR A 12 -16.50 -0.38 2.64
N ALA A 13 -15.76 0.05 1.61
CA ALA A 13 -14.43 0.63 1.78
C ALA A 13 -13.98 1.50 0.60
N SER A 14 -12.97 2.33 0.87
CA SER A 14 -12.14 2.99 -0.14
C SER A 14 -10.76 2.35 -0.19
N PHE A 15 -10.21 2.17 -1.38
CA PHE A 15 -8.90 1.54 -1.58
C PHE A 15 -8.00 2.45 -2.41
N VAL A 16 -6.71 2.44 -2.08
CA VAL A 16 -5.64 2.96 -2.93
C VAL A 16 -4.58 1.87 -3.00
N ILE A 17 -4.48 1.22 -4.16
CA ILE A 17 -3.53 0.12 -4.42
C ILE A 17 -2.58 0.58 -5.51
N TYR A 18 -1.29 0.39 -5.28
CA TYR A 18 -0.27 0.78 -6.23
C TYR A 18 0.90 -0.20 -6.27
N ALA A 19 1.65 -0.18 -7.36
CA ALA A 19 2.87 -0.96 -7.54
C ALA A 19 3.93 -0.05 -8.19
N PRO A 20 5.09 0.15 -7.54
CA PRO A 20 6.25 0.73 -8.19
C PRO A 20 6.76 -0.21 -9.27
N VAL A 21 7.01 0.32 -10.47
CA VAL A 21 7.50 -0.45 -11.62
C VAL A 21 8.69 0.26 -12.24
N ASP A 22 9.66 -0.52 -12.70
CA ASP A 22 10.76 0.01 -13.48
C ASP A 22 10.28 0.47 -14.87
N ILE A 23 10.68 1.67 -15.26
CA ILE A 23 10.22 2.28 -16.51
C ILE A 23 10.83 1.60 -17.74
N VAL A 24 12.04 1.05 -17.61
CA VAL A 24 12.70 0.33 -18.71
C VAL A 24 11.97 -0.98 -18.95
N SER A 25 11.70 -1.75 -17.88
CA SER A 25 10.86 -2.95 -17.95
C SER A 25 9.49 -2.64 -18.55
N MET A 26 8.81 -1.57 -18.12
CA MET A 26 7.50 -1.24 -18.64
C MET A 26 7.53 -0.88 -20.13
N ASN A 27 8.53 -0.12 -20.60
CA ASN A 27 8.68 0.21 -22.01
C ASN A 27 8.88 -1.04 -22.88
N VAL A 28 9.63 -2.03 -22.39
CA VAL A 28 9.86 -3.28 -23.13
C VAL A 28 8.55 -4.09 -23.24
N VAL A 29 7.73 -4.15 -22.18
CA VAL A 29 6.37 -4.74 -22.23
C VAL A 29 5.46 -3.97 -23.19
N LEU A 30 5.44 -2.64 -23.14
CA LEU A 30 4.61 -1.80 -24.03
C LEU A 30 4.99 -1.96 -25.51
N ASN A 31 6.23 -2.35 -25.80
CA ASN A 31 6.69 -2.69 -27.14
C ASN A 31 6.36 -4.14 -27.57
N GLY A 32 5.53 -4.86 -26.81
CA GLY A 32 5.05 -6.19 -27.16
C GLY A 32 5.91 -7.36 -26.67
N SER A 33 6.81 -7.12 -25.72
CA SER A 33 7.57 -8.20 -25.06
C SER A 33 6.73 -8.90 -24.00
N ASP A 34 7.22 -10.05 -23.52
CA ASP A 34 6.59 -10.85 -22.48
C ASP A 34 6.41 -10.08 -21.15
N PRO A 35 5.20 -9.90 -20.59
CA PRO A 35 5.02 -9.19 -19.32
C PRO A 35 5.52 -9.95 -18.08
N ASP A 36 5.78 -11.26 -18.18
CA ASP A 36 6.03 -12.12 -17.01
C ASP A 36 7.35 -11.80 -16.25
N TYR A 37 8.30 -11.11 -16.89
CA TYR A 37 9.53 -10.69 -16.22
C TYR A 37 9.36 -9.44 -15.33
N VAL A 38 8.21 -8.74 -15.42
CA VAL A 38 7.96 -7.53 -14.64
C VAL A 38 7.32 -7.89 -13.31
N ALA A 39 8.12 -7.84 -12.25
CA ALA A 39 7.60 -8.01 -10.89
C ALA A 39 6.72 -6.82 -10.49
N LEU A 40 5.40 -7.02 -10.48
CA LEU A 40 4.47 -6.12 -9.83
C LEU A 40 4.34 -6.53 -8.37
N LEU A 41 4.72 -5.63 -7.45
CA LEU A 41 4.63 -5.85 -6.01
C LEU A 41 3.58 -4.90 -5.44
N PRO A 42 2.30 -5.31 -5.35
CA PRO A 42 1.22 -4.49 -4.85
C PRO A 42 1.46 -4.04 -3.42
N LEU A 43 1.14 -2.78 -3.17
CA LEU A 43 1.20 -2.16 -1.87
C LEU A 43 0.17 -1.02 -1.83
N GLY A 44 -0.34 -0.71 -0.65
CA GLY A 44 -1.50 0.18 -0.58
C GLY A 44 -2.23 0.12 0.74
N PHE A 45 -3.41 0.71 0.75
CA PHE A 45 -4.25 0.76 1.93
C PHE A 45 -5.74 0.75 1.60
N ALA A 46 -6.52 0.24 2.55
CA ALA A 46 -7.97 0.29 2.57
C ALA A 46 -8.44 1.16 3.74
N ILE A 47 -9.44 2.00 3.50
CA ILE A 47 -10.11 2.85 4.48
C ILE A 47 -11.53 2.32 4.63
N LEU A 48 -11.85 1.83 5.81
CA LEU A 48 -13.18 1.33 6.15
C LEU A 48 -13.85 2.30 7.13
N PRO A 49 -15.18 2.49 7.03
CA PRO A 49 -15.91 3.23 8.05
C PRO A 49 -15.77 2.52 9.40
N ASN A 50 -15.51 3.27 10.46
CA ASN A 50 -15.58 2.71 11.80
C ASN A 50 -17.05 2.37 12.11
N GLY A 51 -17.36 1.10 12.37
CA GLY A 51 -18.72 0.56 12.51
C GLY A 51 -19.47 1.00 13.78
N GLY A 52 -19.52 2.31 14.05
CA GLY A 52 -20.30 2.89 15.14
C GLY A 52 -21.80 2.73 14.87
N GLY A 53 -22.47 1.95 15.72
CA GLY A 53 -23.92 1.87 15.73
C GLY A 53 -24.58 3.25 15.94
N MET A 54 -25.86 3.31 15.62
CA MET A 54 -26.72 4.49 15.49
C MET A 54 -26.84 5.42 16.73
N GLU A 55 -26.05 5.21 17.80
CA GLU A 55 -26.25 5.85 19.11
C GLU A 55 -25.01 6.47 19.76
N ASP A 56 -23.82 6.50 19.12
CA ASP A 56 -22.65 7.16 19.74
C ASP A 56 -22.27 8.48 19.05
N SER A 57 -22.88 9.55 19.54
CA SER A 57 -22.65 10.93 19.15
C SER A 57 -21.29 11.43 19.65
N GLY A 58 -20.18 11.14 18.95
CA GLY A 58 -18.93 11.82 19.33
C GLY A 58 -17.63 11.61 18.57
N SER A 59 -17.40 10.53 17.82
CA SER A 59 -16.09 10.36 17.15
C SER A 59 -16.17 9.45 15.93
N GLY A 60 -16.61 10.01 14.80
CA GLY A 60 -16.50 9.35 13.50
C GLY A 60 -15.03 9.15 13.14
N GLY A 61 -14.59 7.90 13.11
CA GLY A 61 -13.25 7.50 12.69
C GLY A 61 -13.28 6.55 11.50
N SER A 62 -12.11 6.13 11.05
CA SER A 62 -11.96 5.11 10.01
C SER A 62 -10.96 4.06 10.45
N LEU A 63 -11.17 2.81 10.04
CA LEU A 63 -10.18 1.75 10.14
C LEU A 63 -9.30 1.79 8.89
N LEU A 64 -7.99 1.99 9.08
CA LEU A 64 -6.99 1.97 8.01
C LEU A 64 -6.26 0.63 8.03
N THR A 65 -6.36 -0.13 6.96
CA THR A 65 -5.59 -1.37 6.74
C THR A 65 -4.52 -1.11 5.70
N VAL A 66 -3.25 -1.29 6.03
CA VAL A 66 -2.13 -1.12 5.09
C VAL A 66 -1.54 -2.48 4.76
N ALA A 67 -1.28 -2.73 3.48
CA ALA A 67 -0.70 -3.98 2.99
C ALA A 67 0.48 -3.72 2.06
N PHE A 68 1.50 -4.57 2.17
CA PHE A 68 2.69 -4.53 1.32
C PHE A 68 3.05 -5.93 0.87
N GLN A 69 3.18 -6.12 -0.43
CA GLN A 69 3.92 -7.24 -0.99
C GLN A 69 5.36 -6.78 -1.23
N ILE A 70 6.33 -7.48 -0.65
CA ILE A 70 7.76 -7.13 -0.76
C ILE A 70 8.52 -8.39 -1.15
N LEU A 71 9.24 -8.32 -2.27
CA LEU A 71 10.17 -9.37 -2.68
C LEU A 71 11.56 -9.06 -2.12
N VAL A 72 11.99 -9.87 -1.16
CA VAL A 72 13.31 -9.75 -0.53
C VAL A 72 14.35 -10.56 -1.29
N ASP A 73 13.96 -11.75 -1.74
CA ASP A 73 14.81 -12.67 -2.49
C ASP A 73 13.93 -13.51 -3.43
N SER A 74 14.46 -13.84 -4.60
CA SER A 74 13.80 -14.72 -5.58
C SER A 74 13.83 -16.19 -5.17
N ALA A 75 14.74 -16.59 -4.28
CA ALA A 75 14.83 -17.94 -3.77
C ALA A 75 13.86 -18.13 -2.58
N PRO A 76 12.91 -19.08 -2.65
CA PRO A 76 11.92 -19.28 -1.58
C PRO A 76 12.53 -19.79 -0.26
N THR A 77 13.78 -20.28 -0.30
CA THR A 77 14.54 -20.76 0.86
C THR A 77 15.43 -19.70 1.49
N ALA A 78 15.48 -18.49 0.91
CA ALA A 78 16.26 -17.39 1.45
C ALA A 78 15.76 -17.02 2.85
N LYS A 79 16.71 -16.84 3.77
CA LYS A 79 16.38 -16.51 5.16
C LYS A 79 16.14 -15.01 5.28
N LEU A 80 15.02 -14.65 5.90
CA LEU A 80 14.80 -13.28 6.32
C LEU A 80 15.78 -12.91 7.44
N SER A 81 16.46 -11.78 7.29
CA SER A 81 17.32 -11.24 8.34
C SER A 81 16.52 -10.34 9.28
N LEU A 82 16.96 -10.22 10.54
CA LEU A 82 16.36 -9.29 11.50
C LEU A 82 16.42 -7.84 11.01
N GLY A 83 17.47 -7.47 10.27
CA GLY A 83 17.61 -6.12 9.68
C GLY A 83 16.57 -5.82 8.61
N LEU A 84 16.20 -6.82 7.80
CA LEU A 84 15.14 -6.69 6.80
C LEU A 84 13.77 -6.54 7.47
N VAL A 85 13.49 -7.32 8.51
CA VAL A 85 12.26 -7.20 9.30
C VAL A 85 12.13 -5.80 9.91
N ALA A 86 13.21 -5.27 10.48
CA ALA A 86 13.22 -3.91 11.03
C ALA A 86 12.94 -2.85 9.93
N THR A 87 13.52 -3.03 8.74
CA THR A 87 13.31 -2.12 7.60
C THR A 87 11.85 -2.13 7.13
N VAL A 88 11.24 -3.32 6.99
CA VAL A 88 9.82 -3.46 6.60
C VAL A 88 8.90 -2.85 7.67
N ASN A 89 9.19 -3.10 8.95
CA ASN A 89 8.41 -2.50 10.04
C ASN A 89 8.46 -0.97 10.01
N ASN A 90 9.66 -0.40 9.80
CA ASN A 90 9.82 1.05 9.68
C ASN A 90 9.08 1.61 8.44
N LEU A 91 9.10 0.89 7.31
CA LEU A 91 8.37 1.28 6.11
C LEU A 91 6.85 1.35 6.36
N ILE A 92 6.29 0.33 7.03
CA ILE A 92 4.86 0.28 7.38
C ILE A 92 4.53 1.43 8.34
N ALA A 93 5.32 1.59 9.40
CA ALA A 93 5.11 2.64 10.41
C ALA A 93 5.16 4.04 9.78
N CYS A 94 6.20 4.35 9.00
CA CYS A 94 6.33 5.62 8.30
C CYS A 94 5.17 5.86 7.33
N THR A 95 4.69 4.82 6.64
CA THR A 95 3.54 4.97 5.71
C THR A 95 2.26 5.33 6.47
N VAL A 96 1.97 4.64 7.57
CA VAL A 96 0.81 4.95 8.43
C VAL A 96 0.91 6.36 9.00
N GLU A 97 2.08 6.75 9.50
CA GLU A 97 2.32 8.09 10.03
C GLU A 97 2.11 9.17 8.97
N ARG A 98 2.62 8.96 7.75
CA ARG A 98 2.44 9.91 6.64
C ARG A 98 0.98 10.02 6.19
N ILE A 99 0.24 8.91 6.14
CA ILE A 99 -1.20 8.92 5.85
C ILE A 99 -1.92 9.72 6.93
N LYS A 100 -1.67 9.42 8.21
CA LYS A 100 -2.25 10.16 9.34
C LYS A 100 -1.93 11.65 9.28
N ALA A 101 -0.67 12.03 9.03
CA ALA A 101 -0.24 13.42 8.94
C ALA A 101 -0.91 14.16 7.77
N THR A 102 -1.14 13.49 6.64
CA THR A 102 -1.83 14.09 5.48
C THR A 102 -3.32 14.31 5.74
N LEU A 103 -3.94 13.47 6.57
CA LEU A 103 -5.35 13.57 6.95
C LEU A 103 -5.58 14.45 8.18
N SER A 104 -4.55 14.67 8.99
CA SER A 104 -4.55 15.62 10.10
C SER A 104 -4.40 17.02 9.50
N CYS A 105 -5.47 17.54 8.91
CA CYS A 105 -5.58 18.96 8.62
C CYS A 105 -5.44 19.68 9.97
N ASP A 106 -4.52 20.64 10.10
CA ASP A 106 -4.44 21.47 11.30
C ASP A 106 -5.84 21.99 11.60
N THR A 107 -6.41 21.56 12.73
CA THR A 107 -7.67 22.08 13.25
C THR A 107 -7.42 23.52 13.72
N THR A 108 -7.35 24.45 12.77
CA THR A 108 -7.37 25.91 13.02
C THR A 108 -8.74 26.47 12.74
#